data_AF-A0A518EMH5-F1
#
_entry.id   AF-A0A518EMH5-F1
#
_cell.length_a   1.000
_cell.length_b   1.000
_cell.length_c   1.000
_cell.angle_alpha   90.00
_cell.angle_beta   90.00
_cell.angle_gamma   90.00
#
_symmetry.space_group_name_H-M   'P 1'
#
loop_
_entity.id
_entity.type
_entity.pdbx_description
1 polymer ?
#
loop_
_entity_poly.entity_id
_entity_poly.type
_entity_poly.pdbx_seq_one_letter_code
_entity_poly.pdbx_strand_id
1 'polypeptide(L)'
;MRPTSPPHLRLAPALAHWALGLALVAPGLTGCVTTTTSQPAGADGAILTAIPVSRAWLVLEQGETVGSVVRYSEAGDRGRFLYVVRNLWDQDLGMIDERGRAWKRIPHEEDRWLGTGSIAQGVRQILETGVDCQLLELSAAEVEAATAAARAL
;
A
#
# COMPACT_ATOMS: atom_id res chain seq x y z
N MET A 1 -77.34 -16.15 -0.05
CA MET A 1 -77.56 -14.78 -0.58
C MET A 1 -76.40 -14.43 -1.49
N ARG A 2 -76.70 -13.60 -2.49
CA ARG A 2 -75.95 -13.30 -3.71
C ARG A 2 -74.65 -12.49 -3.49
N PRO A 3 -73.79 -12.44 -4.53
CA PRO A 3 -72.35 -12.13 -4.46
C PRO A 3 -72.03 -10.67 -4.79
N THR A 4 -70.81 -10.22 -4.49
CA THR A 4 -70.19 -9.06 -5.13
C THR A 4 -68.67 -9.23 -5.24
N SER A 5 -68.21 -9.70 -6.39
CA SER A 5 -66.91 -9.36 -6.99
C SER A 5 -67.15 -8.26 -8.06
N PRO A 6 -66.12 -7.73 -8.73
CA PRO A 6 -65.12 -6.74 -8.30
C PRO A 6 -65.26 -5.46 -9.18
N PRO A 7 -64.27 -4.54 -9.17
CA PRO A 7 -63.76 -4.15 -10.49
C PRO A 7 -62.25 -4.26 -10.64
N HIS A 8 -61.91 -4.88 -11.77
CA HIS A 8 -60.61 -5.00 -12.39
C HIS A 8 -60.03 -3.60 -12.72
N LEU A 9 -58.85 -3.28 -12.19
CA LEU A 9 -58.02 -2.22 -12.76
C LEU A 9 -57.22 -2.79 -13.93
N ARG A 10 -57.70 -2.42 -15.12
CA ARG A 10 -57.07 -2.68 -16.41
C ARG A 10 -55.82 -1.81 -16.54
N LEU A 11 -54.66 -2.42 -16.68
CA LEU A 11 -53.50 -1.79 -17.29
C LEU A 11 -53.53 -2.14 -18.77
N ALA A 12 -53.91 -1.16 -19.59
CA ALA A 12 -53.80 -1.21 -21.04
C ALA A 12 -52.56 -0.39 -21.48
N PRO A 13 -51.98 -0.70 -22.66
CA PRO A 13 -50.60 -0.40 -22.99
C PRO A 13 -50.46 0.96 -23.66
N ALA A 14 -49.31 1.61 -23.46
CA ALA A 14 -48.87 2.71 -24.32
C ALA A 14 -47.47 2.37 -24.85
N LEU A 15 -47.47 1.80 -26.06
CA LEU A 15 -46.33 1.81 -26.96
C LEU A 15 -45.99 3.28 -27.27
N ALA A 16 -44.79 3.72 -26.91
CA ALA A 16 -44.22 4.96 -27.43
C ALA A 16 -42.80 4.68 -27.89
N HIS A 17 -42.70 4.49 -29.20
CA HIS A 17 -41.49 4.36 -29.98
C HIS A 17 -40.71 5.69 -29.96
N TRP A 18 -39.50 5.66 -29.41
CA TRP A 18 -38.41 6.57 -29.77
C TRP A 18 -37.19 5.67 -29.98
N ALA A 19 -36.96 5.15 -31.19
CA ALA A 19 -36.35 5.84 -32.32
C ALA A 19 -34.97 6.42 -31.98
N LEU A 20 -33.96 5.73 -32.53
CA LEU A 20 -32.71 6.27 -33.07
C LEU A 20 -31.74 6.99 -32.11
N GLY A 21 -30.62 6.32 -31.88
CA GLY A 21 -29.41 6.72 -32.59
C GLY A 21 -28.41 7.56 -31.80
N LEU A 22 -27.44 6.88 -31.19
CA LEU A 22 -26.05 7.34 -31.24
C LEU A 22 -25.11 6.14 -31.00
N ALA A 23 -24.98 5.29 -32.02
CA ALA A 23 -23.86 4.35 -32.09
C ALA A 23 -22.61 5.15 -32.45
N LEU A 24 -21.91 5.68 -31.43
CA LEU A 24 -20.58 6.25 -31.59
C LEU A 24 -19.61 5.07 -31.83
N VAL A 25 -19.43 4.71 -33.10
CA VAL A 25 -18.34 3.83 -33.52
C VAL A 25 -17.06 4.67 -33.42
N ALA A 26 -16.36 4.55 -32.29
CA ALA A 26 -15.02 5.07 -32.14
C ALA A 26 -14.05 4.19 -32.96
N PRO A 27 -13.39 4.72 -34.00
CA PRO A 27 -12.35 3.97 -34.68
C PRO A 27 -11.21 3.69 -33.69
N GLY A 28 -10.86 2.42 -33.54
CA GLY A 28 -9.78 1.97 -32.69
C GLY A 28 -8.48 2.64 -33.09
N LEU A 29 -8.04 3.58 -32.26
CA LEU A 29 -6.68 4.10 -32.30
C LEU A 29 -5.75 2.97 -31.87
N THR A 30 -5.26 2.20 -32.84
CA THR A 30 -4.13 1.30 -32.67
C THR A 30 -2.89 2.15 -32.44
N GLY A 31 -2.70 2.60 -31.20
CA GLY A 31 -1.49 3.28 -30.77
C GLY A 31 -0.33 2.27 -30.76
N CYS A 32 0.63 2.47 -31.66
CA CYS A 32 1.88 1.72 -31.61
C CYS A 32 2.65 2.20 -30.38
N VAL A 33 2.79 1.35 -29.36
CA VAL A 33 3.62 1.63 -28.19
C VAL A 33 5.05 1.22 -28.53
N THR A 34 5.89 2.20 -28.83
CA THR A 34 7.33 1.97 -28.97
C THR A 34 7.95 1.88 -27.58
N THR A 35 8.37 0.69 -27.17
CA THR A 35 9.10 0.49 -25.92
C THR A 35 10.59 0.63 -26.19
N THR A 36 11.18 1.75 -25.75
CA THR A 36 12.65 1.91 -25.77
C THR A 36 13.22 1.38 -24.47
N THR A 37 13.99 0.30 -24.54
CA THR A 37 14.75 -0.21 -23.40
C THR A 37 16.12 0.45 -23.40
N SER A 38 16.39 1.30 -22.41
CA SER A 38 17.74 1.83 -22.16
C SER A 38 18.37 1.05 -21.01
N GLN A 39 19.59 0.56 -21.23
CA GLN A 39 20.47 0.11 -20.15
C GLN A 39 21.47 1.24 -19.86
N PRO A 40 21.65 1.65 -18.58
CA PRO A 40 22.70 2.58 -18.23
C PRO A 40 24.07 1.99 -18.59
N ALA A 41 24.98 2.82 -19.08
CA ALA A 41 26.34 2.38 -19.39
C ALA A 41 26.99 1.79 -18.13
N GLY A 42 27.51 0.57 -18.21
CA GLY A 42 28.12 -0.15 -17.08
C GLY A 42 27.16 -1.02 -16.26
N ALA A 43 25.90 -1.20 -16.68
CA ALA A 43 24.96 -2.11 -16.02
C ALA A 43 25.42 -3.58 -16.04
N ASP A 44 26.25 -3.97 -17.01
CA ASP A 44 26.74 -5.35 -17.20
C ASP A 44 27.63 -5.85 -16.03
N GLY A 45 28.06 -4.95 -15.14
CA GLY A 45 28.88 -5.26 -13.96
C GLY A 45 28.17 -5.12 -12.61
N ALA A 46 26.89 -4.73 -12.58
CA ALA A 46 26.18 -4.53 -11.31
C ALA A 46 25.72 -5.86 -10.71
N ILE A 47 26.42 -6.34 -9.68
CA ILE A 47 25.97 -7.49 -8.89
C ILE A 47 24.91 -7.00 -7.90
N LEU A 48 23.64 -7.25 -8.22
CA LEU A 48 22.53 -7.00 -7.31
C LEU A 48 22.48 -8.13 -6.27
N THR A 49 22.67 -7.79 -4.99
CA THR A 49 22.51 -8.73 -3.89
C THR A 49 21.30 -8.31 -3.07
N ALA A 50 20.32 -9.22 -2.95
CA ALA A 50 19.19 -9.01 -2.06
C ALA A 50 19.65 -9.13 -0.60
N ILE A 51 19.37 -8.11 0.20
CA ILE A 51 19.60 -8.16 1.65
C ILE A 51 18.37 -8.85 2.27
N PRO A 52 18.54 -9.93 3.03
CA PRO A 52 17.40 -10.65 3.60
C PRO A 52 16.72 -9.85 4.71
N VAL A 53 15.42 -10.10 4.87
CA VAL A 53 14.68 -9.68 6.06
C VAL A 53 15.15 -10.53 7.23
N SER A 54 15.58 -9.87 8.31
CA SER A 54 16.03 -10.53 9.53
C SER A 54 14.96 -10.55 10.61
N ARG A 55 14.13 -9.51 10.67
CA ARG A 55 13.04 -9.34 11.65
C ARG A 55 11.96 -8.42 11.08
N ALA A 56 10.73 -8.57 11.57
CA ALA A 56 9.61 -7.73 11.19
C ALA A 56 8.72 -7.43 12.41
N TRP A 57 8.08 -6.26 12.39
CA TRP A 57 7.14 -5.83 13.42
C TRP A 57 5.88 -5.28 12.76
N LEU A 58 4.74 -5.64 13.33
CA LEU A 58 3.48 -4.96 13.09
C LEU A 58 3.42 -3.70 13.97
N VAL A 59 3.01 -2.58 13.40
CA VAL A 59 2.81 -1.34 14.16
C VAL A 59 1.34 -1.18 14.49
N LEU A 60 1.04 -1.07 15.78
CA LEU A 60 -0.32 -0.91 16.30
C LEU A 60 -0.48 0.45 16.98
N GLU A 61 -1.59 1.13 16.73
CA GLU A 61 -2.02 2.32 17.47
C GLU A 61 -3.45 2.08 17.94
N GLN A 62 -3.69 2.18 19.26
CA GLN A 62 -5.01 1.93 19.85
C GLN A 62 -5.63 0.57 19.49
N GLY A 63 -4.78 -0.43 19.18
CA GLY A 63 -5.20 -1.76 18.76
C GLY A 63 -5.44 -1.92 17.26
N GLU A 64 -5.36 -0.84 16.48
CA GLU A 64 -5.46 -0.86 15.03
C GLU A 64 -4.09 -0.95 14.37
N THR A 65 -3.99 -1.70 13.27
CA THR A 65 -2.77 -1.75 12.47
C THR A 65 -2.62 -0.45 11.69
N VAL A 66 -1.48 0.21 11.85
CA VAL A 66 -1.17 1.47 11.14
C VAL A 66 -0.01 1.34 10.16
N GLY A 67 0.78 0.27 10.27
CA GLY A 67 1.90 0.01 9.38
C GLY A 67 2.75 -1.17 9.80
N SER A 68 3.96 -1.23 9.25
CA SER A 68 4.94 -2.26 9.58
C SER A 68 6.36 -1.70 9.62
N VAL A 69 7.24 -2.44 10.28
CA VAL A 69 8.68 -2.16 10.31
C VAL A 69 9.41 -3.43 9.93
N VAL A 70 10.39 -3.33 9.04
CA VAL A 70 11.18 -4.48 8.59
C VAL A 70 12.66 -4.19 8.78
N ARG A 71 13.38 -5.09 9.44
CA ARG A 71 14.84 -4.99 9.59
C ARG A 71 15.54 -5.82 8.53
N TYR A 72 16.32 -5.15 7.69
CA TYR A 72 17.24 -5.77 6.76
C TYR A 72 18.63 -5.84 7.38
N SER A 73 19.32 -6.97 7.24
CA SER A 73 20.70 -7.10 7.71
C SER A 73 21.54 -7.92 6.73
N GLU A 74 22.79 -7.52 6.54
CA GLU A 74 23.78 -8.35 5.84
C GLU A 74 23.95 -9.70 6.55
N ALA A 75 24.41 -10.72 5.82
CA ALA A 75 24.62 -12.05 6.40
C ALA A 75 25.69 -12.01 7.51
N GLY A 76 25.31 -12.42 8.72
CA GLY A 76 26.15 -12.39 9.93
C GLY A 76 25.75 -11.26 10.88
N ASP A 77 25.54 -11.57 12.16
CA ASP A 77 25.00 -10.66 13.20
C ASP A 77 25.83 -9.38 13.48
N ARG A 78 26.99 -9.24 12.84
CA ARG A 78 27.87 -8.07 12.91
C ARG A 78 27.78 -7.16 11.68
N GLY A 79 26.95 -7.51 10.70
CA GLY A 79 26.74 -6.73 9.50
C GLY A 79 25.95 -5.44 9.74
N ARG A 80 26.01 -4.52 8.78
CA ARG A 80 25.15 -3.33 8.80
C ARG A 80 23.69 -3.77 8.71
N PHE A 81 22.82 -3.06 9.43
CA PHE A 81 21.38 -3.27 9.37
C PHE A 81 20.65 -1.94 9.30
N LEU A 82 19.46 -1.98 8.74
CA LEU A 82 18.57 -0.82 8.66
C LEU A 82 17.13 -1.28 8.89
N TYR A 83 16.33 -0.42 9.50
CA TYR A 83 14.89 -0.58 9.60
C TYR A 83 14.21 0.24 8.52
N VAL A 84 13.31 -0.37 7.78
CA VAL A 84 12.40 0.31 6.86
C VAL A 84 11.03 0.37 7.51
N VAL A 85 10.43 1.55 7.53
CA VAL A 85 9.08 1.78 8.07
C VAL A 85 8.12 1.94 6.90
N ARG A 86 7.01 1.19 6.94
CA ARG A 86 6.02 1.12 5.88
C ARG A 86 4.63 1.46 6.38
N ASN A 87 3.82 2.06 5.52
CA ASN A 87 2.39 2.17 5.76
C ASN A 87 1.67 0.85 5.49
N LEU A 88 0.36 0.85 5.69
CA LEU A 88 -0.53 -0.29 5.40
C LEU A 88 -0.46 -0.77 3.94
N TRP A 89 -0.09 0.10 3.00
CA TRP A 89 0.02 -0.22 1.58
C TRP A 89 1.40 -0.73 1.16
N ASP A 90 2.22 -1.13 2.13
CA ASP A 90 3.60 -1.61 1.93
C ASP A 90 4.52 -0.57 1.25
N GLN A 91 4.15 0.72 1.32
CA GLN A 91 4.99 1.80 0.82
C GLN A 91 6.01 2.19 1.87
N ASP A 92 7.28 2.22 1.48
CA ASP A 92 8.38 2.66 2.32
C ASP A 92 8.27 4.17 2.60
N LEU A 93 7.91 4.52 3.83
CA LEU A 93 7.74 5.90 4.30
C LEU A 93 8.98 6.50 4.96
N GLY A 94 9.96 5.66 5.33
CA GLY A 94 11.17 6.14 5.96
C GLY A 94 12.08 5.01 6.39
N MET A 95 13.22 5.40 6.96
CA MET A 95 14.21 4.45 7.44
C MET A 95 14.84 4.90 8.76
N ILE A 96 15.33 3.92 9.51
CA ILE A 96 16.10 4.12 10.73
C ILE A 96 17.36 3.28 10.63
N ASP A 97 18.52 3.88 10.79
CA ASP A 97 19.80 3.17 10.66
C ASP A 97 20.24 2.48 11.96
N GLU A 98 21.40 1.83 11.94
CA GLU A 98 21.97 1.13 13.08
C GLU A 98 22.33 2.04 14.27
N ARG A 99 22.39 3.36 14.03
CA ARG A 99 22.70 4.39 15.03
C ARG A 99 21.43 5.04 15.58
N GLY A 100 20.25 4.60 15.15
CA GLY A 100 18.97 5.17 15.56
C GLY A 100 18.66 6.52 14.93
N ARG A 101 19.36 6.92 13.86
CA ARG A 101 19.04 8.12 13.09
C ARG A 101 17.83 7.81 12.21
N ALA A 102 16.83 8.68 12.22
CA ALA A 102 15.56 8.48 11.52
C ALA A 102 15.35 9.50 10.41
N TRP A 103 14.89 9.03 9.25
CA TRP A 103 14.53 9.87 8.10
C TRP A 103 13.16 9.51 7.58
N LYS A 104 12.34 10.52 7.27
CA LYS A 104 11.04 10.38 6.63
C LYS A 104 11.15 10.72 5.15
N ARG A 105 10.65 9.85 4.30
CA ARG A 105 10.51 10.09 2.87
C ARG A 105 9.39 11.08 2.62
N ILE A 106 9.72 12.17 1.94
CA ILE A 106 8.74 13.17 1.50
C ILE A 106 8.63 13.08 -0.02
N PRO A 107 7.43 12.82 -0.58
CA PRO A 107 7.27 12.72 -2.03
C PRO A 107 7.79 13.97 -2.75
N HIS A 108 8.61 13.77 -3.77
CA HIS A 108 9.20 14.83 -4.60
C HIS A 108 10.14 15.81 -3.87
N GLU A 109 10.54 15.51 -2.64
CA GLU A 109 11.48 16.29 -1.85
C GLU A 109 12.63 15.41 -1.34
N GLU A 110 13.63 16.03 -0.72
CA GLU A 110 14.67 15.30 0.00
C GLU A 110 14.10 14.65 1.27
N ASP A 111 14.70 13.52 1.66
CA ASP A 111 14.33 12.82 2.88
C ASP A 111 14.55 13.73 4.11
N ARG A 112 13.50 13.91 4.91
CA ARG A 112 13.51 14.77 6.10
C ARG A 112 14.18 14.03 7.26
N TRP A 113 15.25 14.60 7.81
CA TRP A 113 15.84 14.13 9.06
C TRP A 113 14.92 14.42 10.25
N LEU A 114 14.61 13.40 11.06
CA LEU A 114 13.71 13.49 12.23
C LEU A 114 14.46 13.53 13.57
N GLY A 115 15.75 13.20 13.58
CA GLY A 115 16.58 13.15 14.77
C GLY A 115 17.27 11.82 14.98
N THR A 116 17.73 11.59 16.20
CA THR A 116 18.34 10.33 16.67
C THR A 116 17.59 9.87 17.92
N GLY A 117 17.29 8.58 18.03
CA GLY A 117 16.55 8.05 19.18
C GLY A 117 16.38 6.53 19.13
N SER A 118 15.40 6.04 19.89
CA SER A 118 15.02 4.63 19.85
C SER A 118 14.27 4.28 18.54
N ILE A 119 14.26 3.00 18.17
CA ILE A 119 13.52 2.53 16.99
C ILE A 119 12.03 2.87 17.13
N ALA A 120 11.43 2.62 18.31
CA ALA A 120 10.04 2.98 18.57
C ALA A 120 9.77 4.48 18.44
N GLN A 121 10.72 5.34 18.83
CA GLN A 121 10.58 6.79 18.60
C GLN A 121 10.62 7.14 17.11
N GLY A 122 11.59 6.59 16.37
CA GLY A 122 11.69 6.83 14.92
C GLY A 122 10.45 6.36 14.16
N VAL A 123 9.92 5.18 14.51
CA VAL A 123 8.69 4.64 13.88
C VAL A 123 7.51 5.58 14.11
N ARG A 124 7.31 6.05 15.35
CA ARG A 124 6.24 7.00 15.66
C ARG A 124 6.35 8.29 14.87
N GLN A 125 7.56 8.84 14.75
CA GLN A 125 7.78 10.07 13.99
C GLN A 125 7.56 9.87 12.48
N ILE A 126 7.94 8.72 11.92
CA ILE A 126 7.76 8.41 10.50
C ILE A 126 6.27 8.20 10.17
N LEU A 127 5.57 7.38 10.97
CA LEU A 127 4.15 7.06 10.78
C LEU A 127 3.20 8.14 11.33
N GLU A 128 3.73 9.16 12.00
CA GLU A 128 2.95 10.24 12.62
C GLU A 128 1.93 9.74 13.68
N THR A 129 2.26 8.64 14.35
CA THR A 129 1.43 8.05 15.41
C THR A 129 1.72 8.70 16.77
N GLY A 130 0.77 8.58 17.69
CA GLY A 130 0.85 9.00 19.08
C GLY A 130 1.80 8.16 19.96
N VAL A 131 1.81 8.49 21.25
CA VAL A 131 2.69 7.86 22.25
C VAL A 131 2.35 6.40 22.55
N ASP A 132 1.12 5.98 22.29
CA ASP A 132 0.60 4.64 22.57
C ASP A 132 0.89 3.62 21.46
N CYS A 133 1.73 3.99 20.49
CA CYS A 133 2.20 3.11 19.42
C CYS A 133 2.96 1.90 19.98
N GLN A 134 2.58 0.71 19.54
CA GLN A 134 3.20 -0.57 19.92
C GLN A 134 3.86 -1.25 18.72
N LEU A 135 4.97 -1.94 18.97
CA LEU A 135 5.66 -2.77 17.99
C LEU A 135 5.51 -4.23 18.41
N LEU A 136 4.77 -5.01 17.62
CA LEU A 136 4.60 -6.44 17.83
C LEU A 136 5.50 -7.22 16.88
N GLU A 137 6.53 -7.88 17.39
CA GLU A 137 7.45 -8.70 16.58
C GLU A 137 6.72 -9.96 16.11
N LEU A 138 6.73 -10.19 14.80
CA LEU A 138 6.13 -11.35 14.14
C LEU A 138 7.05 -11.82 13.01
N SER A 139 6.78 -12.97 12.41
CA SER A 139 7.44 -13.33 11.16
C SER A 139 7.07 -12.35 10.04
N ALA A 140 7.93 -12.19 9.03
CA ALA A 140 7.65 -11.30 7.89
C ALA A 140 6.32 -11.66 7.20
N ALA A 141 6.04 -12.96 7.04
CA ALA A 141 4.80 -13.44 6.44
C ALA A 141 3.55 -13.10 7.27
N GLU A 142 3.64 -13.17 8.61
CA GLU A 142 2.55 -12.78 9.51
C GLU A 142 2.29 -11.27 9.48
N VAL A 143 3.35 -10.45 9.41
CA VAL A 143 3.21 -8.99 9.24
C VAL A 143 2.52 -8.66 7.92
N GLU A 144 2.96 -9.26 6.81
CA GLU A 144 2.36 -9.06 5.48
C GLU A 144 0.88 -9.47 5.46
N ALA A 145 0.54 -10.60 6.08
CA ALA A 145 -0.85 -11.05 6.19
C ALA A 145 -1.69 -10.08 7.02
N ALA A 146 -1.16 -9.57 8.13
CA ALA A 146 -1.85 -8.63 9.00
C ALA A 146 -2.09 -7.26 8.34
N THR A 147 -1.09 -6.71 7.63
CA THR A 147 -1.27 -5.45 6.88
C THR A 147 -2.21 -5.62 5.69
N ALA A 148 -2.19 -6.78 5.01
CA ALA A 148 -3.16 -7.11 3.97
C ALA A 148 -4.59 -7.20 4.50
N ALA A 149 -4.80 -7.85 5.66
CA ALA A 149 -6.11 -7.92 6.30
C ALA A 149 -6.63 -6.54 6.74
N ALA A 150 -5.75 -5.70 7.31
CA ALA A 150 -6.12 -4.34 7.73
C ALA A 150 -6.54 -3.43 6.56
N ARG A 151 -5.93 -3.60 5.38
CA ARG A 151 -6.32 -2.84 4.16
C ARG A 151 -7.71 -3.20 3.62
N ALA A 152 -8.25 -4.36 3.98
CA ALA A 152 -9.52 -4.84 3.46
C ALA A 152 -10.74 -4.34 4.25
N LEU A 153 -10.51 -3.63 5.36
CA LEU A 153 -11.53 -3.00 6.20
C LEU A 153 -11.88 -1.60 5.70
#